data_AF-A0A321LDM9-F1
#
_entry.id   AF-A0A321LDM9-F1
#
_cell.length_a   1.000
_cell.length_b   1.000
_cell.length_c   1.000
_cell.angle_alpha   90.00
_cell.angle_beta   90.00
_cell.angle_gamma   90.00
#
_symmetry.space_group_name_H-M   'P 1'
#
loop_
_entity.id
_entity.type
_entity.pdbx_description
1 polymer ?
#
loop_
_entity_poly.entity_id
_entity_poly.type
_entity_poly.pdbx_seq_one_letter_code
_entity_poly.pdbx_strand_id
1 'polypeptide(L)'
;MADVLGQLAYLHDSEVIEISYVLTDPNSRKVILNLKAHPDTGHQPWDDKPLRVTASGVYLLRCESWGHVLGNEAINAWSQGVSDDTRSQLAVHTSRGLHVPELEFTVTFHSGSFLELVCETVSVEVIKEPEENDNRTEPIQ
;
A
#
# COMPACT_ATOMS: atom_id res chain seq x y z
N MET A 1 -6.54 8.90 17.39
CA MET A 1 -5.63 8.65 16.25
C MET A 1 -6.09 9.56 15.13
N ALA A 2 -5.19 10.31 14.49
CA ALA A 2 -5.56 11.01 13.27
C ALA A 2 -6.10 9.99 12.26
N ASP A 3 -7.14 10.36 11.52
CA ASP A 3 -7.74 9.49 10.51
C ASP A 3 -6.71 9.21 9.41
N VAL A 4 -5.98 8.11 9.58
CA VAL A 4 -4.89 7.72 8.68
C VAL A 4 -5.42 7.40 7.29
N LEU A 5 -6.68 6.96 7.18
CA LEU A 5 -7.36 6.77 5.90
C LEU A 5 -7.65 8.12 5.23
N GLY A 6 -8.05 9.13 6.01
CA GLY A 6 -8.17 10.50 5.55
C GLY A 6 -6.85 11.08 5.01
N GLN A 7 -5.70 10.66 5.55
CA GLN A 7 -4.40 11.03 4.96
C GLN A 7 -4.12 10.26 3.66
N LEU A 8 -4.39 8.96 3.63
CA LEU A 8 -4.19 8.14 2.43
C LEU A 8 -5.05 8.60 1.24
N ALA A 9 -6.19 9.24 1.49
CA ALA A 9 -7.02 9.83 0.43
C ALA A 9 -6.29 10.88 -0.43
N TYR A 10 -5.24 11.54 0.08
CA TYR A 10 -4.40 12.44 -0.73
C TYR A 10 -3.55 11.69 -1.76
N LEU A 11 -3.37 10.38 -1.64
CA LEU A 11 -2.57 9.55 -2.55
C LEU A 11 -3.35 9.06 -3.78
N HIS A 12 -4.46 9.72 -4.15
CA HIS A 12 -5.09 9.48 -5.44
C HIS A 12 -4.11 9.84 -6.58
N ASP A 13 -4.25 9.16 -7.72
CA ASP A 13 -3.39 9.28 -8.90
C ASP A 13 -1.90 8.98 -8.67
N SER A 14 -1.52 8.53 -7.46
CA SER A 14 -0.15 8.14 -7.17
C SER A 14 0.19 6.87 -7.94
N GLU A 15 1.33 6.89 -8.62
CA GLU A 15 1.83 5.76 -9.40
C GLU A 15 2.35 4.67 -8.46
N VAL A 16 1.93 3.43 -8.70
CA VAL A 16 2.34 2.25 -7.95
C VAL A 16 3.58 1.66 -8.60
N ILE A 17 4.71 1.77 -7.90
CA ILE A 17 5.99 1.23 -8.37
C ILE A 17 6.10 -0.25 -8.00
N GLU A 18 5.71 -0.60 -6.78
CA GLU A 18 5.84 -1.96 -6.26
C GLU A 18 4.81 -2.21 -5.16
N ILE A 19 4.28 -3.45 -5.11
CA ILE A 19 3.56 -3.98 -3.96
C ILE A 19 4.28 -5.23 -3.49
N SER A 20 4.77 -5.22 -2.25
CA SER A 20 5.53 -6.33 -1.66
C SER A 20 4.80 -6.86 -0.44
N TYR A 21 4.64 -8.18 -0.36
CA TYR A 21 4.24 -8.86 0.87
C TYR A 21 5.50 -9.40 1.57
N VAL A 22 5.75 -8.89 2.79
CA VAL A 22 6.93 -9.25 3.57
C VAL A 22 6.50 -10.14 4.74
N LEU A 23 7.06 -11.34 4.76
CA LEU A 23 6.89 -12.33 5.82
C LEU A 23 8.28 -12.80 6.28
N THR A 24 8.96 -11.97 7.08
CA THR A 24 10.26 -12.35 7.66
C THR A 24 10.09 -13.27 8.87
N ASP A 25 9.04 -13.06 9.64
CA ASP A 25 8.63 -13.94 10.73
C ASP A 25 7.09 -14.01 10.81
N PRO A 26 6.50 -15.07 11.41
CA PRO A 26 5.05 -15.23 11.48
C PRO A 26 4.30 -14.09 12.18
N ASN A 27 4.97 -13.34 13.05
CA ASN A 27 4.39 -12.22 13.81
C ASN A 27 4.63 -10.86 13.13
N SER A 28 5.48 -10.78 12.10
CA SER A 28 5.82 -9.54 11.38
C SER A 28 5.38 -9.62 9.92
N ARG A 29 4.07 -9.73 9.74
CA ARG A 29 3.42 -9.69 8.42
C ARG A 29 3.22 -8.24 8.00
N LYS A 30 3.76 -7.88 6.84
CA LYS A 30 3.66 -6.51 6.30
C LYS A 30 3.30 -6.52 4.84
N VAL A 31 2.56 -5.49 4.44
CA VAL A 31 2.33 -5.16 3.03
C VAL A 31 2.90 -3.77 2.81
N ILE A 32 3.76 -3.66 1.81
CA ILE A 32 4.48 -2.44 1.48
C ILE A 32 4.08 -2.02 0.07
N LEU A 33 3.61 -0.78 -0.08
CA LEU A 33 3.38 -0.15 -1.37
C LEU A 33 4.42 0.94 -1.54
N ASN A 34 5.31 0.78 -2.51
CA ASN A 34 6.20 1.85 -2.96
C ASN A 34 5.49 2.62 -4.06
N LEU A 35 5.33 3.93 -3.86
CA LEU A 35 4.54 4.81 -4.72
C LEU A 35 5.38 6.00 -5.18
N LYS A 36 5.00 6.62 -6.30
CA LYS A 36 5.39 7.99 -6.64
C LYS A 36 4.14 8.85 -6.55
N ALA A 37 4.15 9.80 -5.62
CA ALA A 37 3.02 10.70 -5.42
C ALA A 37 2.81 11.61 -6.62
N HIS A 38 1.54 11.90 -6.93
CA HIS A 38 1.20 12.87 -7.97
C HIS A 38 1.78 14.26 -7.61
N PRO A 39 2.15 15.12 -8.58
CA PRO A 39 2.68 16.45 -8.28
C PRO A 39 1.69 17.41 -7.61
N ASP A 40 0.40 17.07 -7.62
CA ASP A 40 -0.68 17.86 -7.02
C ASP A 40 -1.59 16.93 -6.21
N THR A 41 -1.08 16.41 -5.10
CA THR A 41 -1.86 15.54 -4.19
C THR A 41 -2.81 16.33 -3.30
N GLY A 42 -2.63 17.66 -3.20
CA GLY A 42 -3.25 18.49 -2.17
C GLY A 42 -2.59 18.36 -0.79
N HIS A 43 -1.51 17.58 -0.67
CA HIS A 43 -0.70 17.44 0.54
C HIS A 43 0.78 17.74 0.25
N GLN A 44 1.16 19.02 0.36
CA GLN A 44 2.48 19.54 0.01
C GLN A 44 3.70 18.71 0.47
N PRO A 45 3.71 18.08 1.67
CA PRO A 45 4.82 17.22 2.07
C PRO A 45 5.08 16.00 1.17
N TRP A 46 4.11 15.60 0.35
CA TRP A 46 4.15 14.40 -0.49
C TRP A 46 4.26 14.70 -1.98
N ASP A 47 3.89 15.89 -2.43
CA ASP A 47 3.84 16.23 -3.86
C ASP A 47 5.15 15.87 -4.60
N ASP A 48 5.00 15.07 -5.65
CA ASP A 48 6.10 14.55 -6.49
C ASP A 48 7.20 13.81 -5.70
N LYS A 49 6.89 13.25 -4.53
CA LYS A 49 7.83 12.45 -3.73
C LYS A 49 7.60 10.96 -3.90
N PRO A 50 8.67 10.15 -3.88
CA PRO A 50 8.51 8.73 -3.68
C PRO A 50 8.07 8.48 -2.23
N LEU A 51 7.06 7.65 -2.07
CA LEU A 51 6.45 7.32 -0.79
C LEU A 51 6.50 5.82 -0.56
N ARG A 52 6.53 5.43 0.70
CA ARG A 52 6.25 4.06 1.12
C ARG A 52 5.09 4.04 2.08
N VAL A 53 4.04 3.33 1.69
CA VAL A 53 2.91 3.00 2.57
C VAL A 53 3.16 1.60 3.12
N THR A 54 3.20 1.47 4.45
CA THR A 54 3.42 0.18 5.12
C THR A 54 2.23 -0.16 5.99
N ALA A 55 1.51 -1.23 5.64
CA ALA A 55 0.54 -1.87 6.51
C ALA A 55 1.27 -2.94 7.34
N SER A 56 1.21 -2.84 8.67
CA SER A 56 1.89 -3.74 9.61
C SER A 56 0.89 -4.54 10.44
N GLY A 57 1.28 -5.76 10.82
CA GLY A 57 0.39 -6.67 11.53
C GLY A 57 -0.74 -7.16 10.61
N VAL A 58 -0.41 -7.43 9.33
CA VAL A 58 -1.41 -7.83 8.33
C VAL A 58 -2.01 -9.17 8.72
N TYR A 59 -3.30 -9.13 9.03
CA TYR A 59 -4.10 -10.29 9.41
C TYR A 59 -4.63 -11.01 8.17
N LEU A 60 -5.17 -10.24 7.23
CA LEU A 60 -5.72 -10.71 5.97
C LEU A 60 -5.32 -9.76 4.84
N LEU A 61 -4.97 -10.34 3.70
CA LEU A 61 -4.78 -9.66 2.43
C LEU A 61 -5.60 -10.39 1.37
N ARG A 62 -6.39 -9.63 0.60
CA ARG A 62 -7.02 -10.11 -0.63
C ARG A 62 -6.63 -9.17 -1.76
N CYS A 63 -6.21 -9.75 -2.88
CA CYS A 63 -5.84 -9.00 -4.07
C CYS A 63 -6.56 -9.61 -5.27
N GLU A 64 -7.15 -8.77 -6.10
CA GLU A 64 -7.68 -9.15 -7.40
C GLU A 64 -7.06 -8.23 -8.44
N SER A 65 -6.31 -8.84 -9.36
CA SER A 65 -5.51 -8.12 -10.36
C SER A 65 -5.92 -8.51 -11.77
N TRP A 66 -6.08 -7.53 -12.66
CA TRP A 66 -6.36 -7.76 -14.07
C TRP A 66 -5.04 -7.82 -14.86
N GLY A 67 -4.68 -8.99 -15.40
CA GLY A 67 -3.36 -9.25 -15.99
C GLY A 67 -3.02 -8.55 -17.32
N HIS A 68 -3.79 -7.56 -17.78
CA HIS A 68 -3.57 -6.87 -19.06
C HIS A 68 -3.17 -5.39 -18.92
N VAL A 69 -2.83 -4.92 -17.72
CA VAL A 69 -2.35 -3.55 -17.51
C VAL A 69 -0.94 -3.44 -18.10
N LEU A 70 -0.87 -3.02 -19.37
CA LEU A 70 0.37 -2.63 -20.03
C LEU A 70 0.77 -1.24 -19.49
N GLY A 71 1.51 -1.20 -18.39
CA GLY A 71 2.03 0.05 -17.82
C GLY A 71 2.10 0.06 -16.30
N ASN A 72 2.50 1.20 -15.75
CA ASN A 72 2.51 1.42 -14.30
C ASN A 72 1.08 1.66 -13.83
N GLU A 73 0.68 0.96 -12.77
CA GLU A 73 -0.65 1.08 -12.18
C GLU A 73 -0.72 2.38 -11.35
N ALA A 74 -1.91 2.95 -11.20
CA ALA A 74 -2.11 4.13 -10.34
C ALA A 74 -3.23 3.88 -9.33
N ILE A 75 -3.12 4.55 -8.18
CA ILE A 75 -4.14 4.52 -7.14
C ILE A 75 -5.34 5.35 -7.59
N ASN A 76 -6.51 4.71 -7.69
CA ASN A 76 -7.77 5.42 -7.93
C ASN A 76 -8.36 5.95 -6.61
N ALA A 77 -8.42 5.09 -5.59
CA ALA A 77 -9.04 5.45 -4.32
C ALA A 77 -8.55 4.59 -3.15
N TRP A 78 -8.60 5.20 -1.96
CA TRP A 78 -8.53 4.52 -0.68
C TRP A 78 -9.91 4.60 -0.03
N SER A 79 -10.48 3.45 0.31
CA SER A 79 -11.81 3.36 0.93
C SER A 79 -11.73 2.66 2.27
N GLN A 80 -12.51 3.14 3.25
CA GLN A 80 -12.65 2.46 4.53
C GLN A 80 -13.43 1.16 4.37
N GLY A 81 -12.96 0.10 5.02
CA GLY A 81 -13.57 -1.23 5.00
C GLY A 81 -13.11 -2.13 3.86
N VAL A 82 -13.66 -3.34 3.86
CA VAL A 82 -13.41 -4.42 2.92
C VAL A 82 -14.74 -5.00 2.43
N SER A 83 -14.70 -5.78 1.36
CA SER A 83 -15.87 -6.48 0.80
C SER A 83 -16.57 -7.40 1.80
N ASP A 84 -17.85 -7.68 1.53
CA ASP A 84 -18.68 -8.60 2.33
C ASP A 84 -18.10 -10.02 2.36
N ASP A 85 -17.47 -10.46 1.27
CA ASP A 85 -16.76 -11.73 1.20
C ASP A 85 -15.62 -11.78 2.22
N THR A 86 -14.78 -10.75 2.26
CA THR A 86 -13.67 -10.66 3.21
C THR A 86 -14.20 -10.56 4.63
N ARG A 87 -15.21 -9.73 4.86
CA ARG A 87 -15.88 -9.62 6.17
C ARG A 87 -16.48 -10.96 6.63
N SER A 88 -17.05 -11.75 5.72
CA SER A 88 -17.57 -13.08 6.02
C SER A 88 -16.46 -14.04 6.45
N GLN A 89 -15.30 -13.98 5.81
CA GLN A 89 -14.11 -14.75 6.23
C GLN A 89 -13.63 -14.33 7.63
N LEU A 90 -13.57 -13.02 7.90
CA LEU A 90 -13.21 -12.49 9.22
C LEU A 90 -14.20 -12.91 10.31
N ALA A 91 -15.51 -12.97 10.00
CA ALA A 91 -16.53 -13.44 10.93
C ALA A 91 -16.31 -14.91 11.33
N VAL A 92 -15.91 -15.76 10.37
CA VAL A 92 -15.55 -17.16 10.66
C VAL A 92 -14.35 -17.23 11.60
N HIS A 93 -13.34 -16.39 11.40
CA HIS A 93 -12.15 -16.36 12.28
C HIS A 93 -12.50 -15.84 13.68
N THR A 94 -13.30 -14.79 13.76
CA THR A 94 -13.78 -14.19 15.02
C THR A 94 -14.60 -15.19 15.82
N SER A 95 -15.50 -15.95 15.18
CA SER A 95 -16.29 -16.99 15.84
C SER A 95 -15.46 -18.16 16.39
N ARG A 96 -14.21 -18.31 15.94
CA ARG A 96 -13.21 -19.26 16.48
C ARG A 96 -12.37 -18.65 17.60
N GLY A 97 -12.66 -17.43 18.04
CA GLY A 97 -11.95 -16.74 19.11
C GLY A 97 -10.65 -16.08 18.67
N LEU A 98 -10.41 -15.93 17.36
CA LEU A 98 -9.25 -15.18 16.86
C LEU A 98 -9.52 -13.68 16.96
N HIS A 99 -8.53 -12.94 17.46
CA HIS A 99 -8.59 -11.47 17.45
C HIS A 99 -8.33 -10.96 16.02
N VAL A 100 -9.26 -10.15 15.52
CA VAL A 100 -9.17 -9.49 14.21
C VAL A 100 -8.90 -8.00 14.45
N PRO A 101 -7.86 -7.41 13.82
CA PRO A 101 -7.60 -5.98 13.90
C PRO A 101 -8.75 -5.13 13.35
N GLU A 102 -8.93 -3.92 13.87
CA GLU A 102 -10.03 -3.01 13.49
C GLU A 102 -9.76 -2.21 12.21
N LEU A 103 -8.49 -2.05 11.80
CA LEU A 103 -8.16 -1.26 10.63
C LEU A 103 -8.35 -2.10 9.36
N GLU A 104 -9.44 -1.79 8.66
CA GLU A 104 -9.87 -2.39 7.42
C GLU A 104 -9.92 -1.32 6.32
N PHE A 105 -9.30 -1.57 5.18
CA PHE A 105 -9.40 -0.68 4.03
C PHE A 105 -9.16 -1.39 2.70
N THR A 106 -9.61 -0.73 1.64
CA THR A 106 -9.46 -1.17 0.26
C THR A 106 -8.73 -0.11 -0.54
N VAL A 107 -7.74 -0.55 -1.30
CA VAL A 107 -7.06 0.24 -2.33
C VAL A 107 -7.65 -0.19 -3.66
N THR A 108 -8.26 0.75 -4.39
CA THR A 108 -8.71 0.52 -5.77
C THR A 108 -7.72 1.15 -6.72
N PHE A 109 -7.35 0.43 -7.76
CA PHE A 109 -6.43 0.89 -8.79
C PHE A 109 -7.18 1.33 -10.05
N HIS A 110 -6.54 2.10 -10.94
CA HIS A 110 -7.16 2.63 -12.17
C HIS A 110 -7.63 1.54 -13.12
N SER A 111 -6.94 0.38 -13.13
CA SER A 111 -7.39 -0.79 -13.89
C SER A 111 -8.69 -1.44 -13.38
N GLY A 112 -9.19 -1.04 -12.21
CA GLY A 112 -10.24 -1.76 -11.50
C GLY A 112 -9.73 -2.96 -10.70
N SER A 113 -8.41 -3.19 -10.66
CA SER A 113 -7.80 -4.10 -9.69
C SER A 113 -8.01 -3.55 -8.28
N PHE A 114 -7.91 -4.40 -7.26
CA PHE A 114 -8.00 -3.95 -5.88
C PHE A 114 -7.11 -4.76 -4.92
N LEU A 115 -6.79 -4.13 -3.80
CA LEU A 115 -6.11 -4.70 -2.66
C LEU A 115 -6.89 -4.39 -1.39
N GLU A 116 -7.39 -5.41 -0.72
CA GLU A 116 -8.05 -5.32 0.58
C GLU A 116 -7.08 -5.74 1.69
N LEU A 117 -7.05 -4.95 2.77
CA LEU A 117 -6.17 -5.16 3.90
C LEU A 117 -6.93 -5.07 5.22
N VAL A 118 -6.60 -6.01 6.11
CA VAL A 118 -6.95 -5.97 7.53
C VAL A 118 -5.64 -6.02 8.30
N CYS A 119 -5.30 -4.95 9.01
CA CYS A 119 -4.00 -4.82 9.66
C CYS A 119 -4.10 -4.06 10.99
N GLU A 120 -3.03 -4.04 11.78
CA GLU A 120 -3.02 -3.34 13.06
C GLU A 120 -2.76 -1.85 12.88
N THR A 121 -1.85 -1.51 11.96
CA THR A 121 -1.42 -0.14 11.73
C THR A 121 -1.07 0.08 10.27
N VAL A 122 -1.14 1.33 9.83
CA VAL A 122 -0.62 1.79 8.54
C VAL A 122 0.18 3.07 8.74
N SER A 123 1.29 3.19 8.02
CA SER A 123 2.16 4.37 8.06
C SER A 123 2.58 4.78 6.66
N VAL A 124 2.81 6.08 6.47
CA VAL A 124 3.34 6.66 5.23
C VAL A 124 4.68 7.32 5.54
N GLU A 125 5.70 6.98 4.77
CA GLU A 125 7.03 7.61 4.83
C GLU A 125 7.44 8.16 3.47
N VAL A 126 8.09 9.32 3.46
CA VAL A 126 8.79 9.83 2.28
C VAL A 126 10.13 9.12 2.20
N ILE A 127 10.38 8.38 1.12
CA ILE A 127 11.66 7.70 0.92
C ILE A 127 12.62 8.61 0.15
N LYS A 128 13.92 8.44 0.36
CA LYS A 128 14.91 9.10 -0.50
C LYS A 128 15.05 8.26 -1.77
N GLU A 129 15.05 8.90 -2.93
CA GLU A 129 15.47 8.23 -4.16
C GLU A 129 16.89 7.70 -3.93
N PRO A 130 17.20 6.47 -4.35
CA PRO A 130 18.57 5.99 -4.30
C PRO A 130 19.42 6.94 -5.14
N GLU A 131 20.46 7.53 -4.53
CA GLU A 131 21.46 8.28 -5.29
C GLU A 131 22.01 7.32 -6.36
N GLU A 132 21.81 7.65 -7.64
CA GLU A 132 22.48 6.95 -8.73
C GLU A 132 23.97 7.01 -8.44
N ASN A 133 24.57 5.87 -8.09
CA ASN A 133 26.02 5.74 -8.01
C ASN A 133 26.56 6.04 -9.42
N ASP A 134 27.09 7.25 -9.61
CA ASP A 134 27.84 7.68 -10.78
C ASP A 134 29.13 6.85 -10.87
N ASN A 135 29.00 5.59 -11.28
CA ASN A 135 30.10 4.73 -11.68
C ASN A 135 30.60 5.21 -13.06
N ARG A 136 31.11 6.44 -13.12
CA ARG A 136 32.05 6.84 -14.17
C ARG A 136 33.36 6.15 -13.88
N THR A 137 33.49 4.95 -14.42
CA THR A 137 34.78 4.28 -14.58
C THR A 137 35.68 5.21 -15.38
N GLU A 138 36.66 5.84 -14.72
CA GLU A 138 37.72 6.55 -15.43
C GLU A 138 38.46 5.56 -16.35
N PRO A 139 38.80 5.96 -17.59
CA PRO A 139 39.54 5.08 -18.48
C PRO A 139 40.92 4.83 -17.90
N ILE A 140 41.27 3.54 -17.76
CA ILE A 140 42.62 3.09 -17.42
C ILE A 140 43.57 3.61 -18.50
N GLN A 141 44.56 4.40 -18.11
CA GLN A 141 45.64 4.91 -18.98
C GLN A 141 46.61 3.81 -19.38
#